data_AF-A0A972P0U9-F1
#
_entry.id   AF-A0A972P0U9-F1
#
_cell.length_a   1.000
_cell.length_b   1.000
_cell.length_c   1.000
_cell.angle_alpha   90.00
_cell.angle_beta   90.00
_cell.angle_gamma   90.00
#
_symmetry.space_group_name_H-M   'P 1'
#
loop_
_entity.id
_entity.type
_entity.pdbx_description
1 polymer ?
#
loop_
_entity_poly.entity_id
_entity_poly.type
_entity_poly.pdbx_seq_one_letter_code
_entity_poly.pdbx_strand_id
1 'polypeptide(L)'
;MRKIATLFIVGTIMMSGCSKTPDGSEFVGTWYDPGKGEKIQITQNGASFLVRELASDKNPKPSNSTLPAVYQDGLLKIMVGSRSVAITHVEADDTVVLPLMNGQGTETLGRAKE
;
A
#
# COMPACT_ATOMS: atom_id res chain seq x y z
N MET A 1 -38.45 49.37 -23.26
CA MET A 1 -37.65 49.15 -22.03
C MET A 1 -36.73 47.95 -22.25
N ARG A 2 -35.47 48.06 -21.80
CA ARG A 2 -34.32 47.21 -22.14
C ARG A 2 -34.45 45.76 -21.65
N LYS A 3 -33.94 44.83 -22.47
CA LYS A 3 -33.69 43.41 -22.20
C LYS A 3 -32.60 43.26 -21.13
N ILE A 4 -32.78 42.41 -20.12
CA ILE A 4 -31.67 41.82 -19.35
C ILE A 4 -32.00 40.35 -19.13
N ALA A 5 -31.27 39.50 -19.86
CA ALA A 5 -31.26 38.06 -19.71
C ALA A 5 -30.50 37.71 -18.42
N THR A 6 -31.15 37.00 -17.50
CA THR A 6 -30.51 36.48 -16.29
C THR A 6 -29.85 35.15 -16.62
N LEU A 7 -28.55 35.22 -16.94
CA LEU A 7 -27.67 34.08 -17.15
C LEU A 7 -27.20 33.57 -15.78
N PHE A 8 -27.78 32.48 -15.27
CA PHE A 8 -27.24 31.79 -14.10
C PHE A 8 -26.03 30.96 -14.53
N ILE A 9 -24.84 31.51 -14.30
CA ILE A 9 -23.56 30.81 -14.45
C ILE A 9 -23.44 29.86 -13.26
N VAL A 10 -23.74 28.57 -13.47
CA VAL A 10 -23.34 27.50 -12.56
C VAL A 10 -21.85 27.30 -12.76
N GLY A 11 -21.05 27.94 -11.91
CA GLY A 11 -19.63 27.70 -11.80
C GLY A 11 -19.39 26.33 -11.17
N THR A 12 -19.24 25.30 -12.00
CA THR A 12 -18.68 24.02 -11.56
C THR A 12 -17.21 24.24 -11.26
N ILE A 13 -16.90 24.54 -10.00
CA ILE A 13 -15.53 24.50 -9.49
C ILE A 13 -15.11 23.03 -9.48
N MET A 14 -14.63 22.53 -10.62
CA MET A 14 -13.85 21.30 -10.63
C MET A 14 -12.58 21.62 -9.85
N MET A 15 -12.56 21.22 -8.58
CA MET A 15 -11.34 21.11 -7.80
C MET A 15 -10.45 20.09 -8.52
N SER A 16 -9.62 20.58 -9.44
CA SER A 16 -8.43 19.87 -9.91
C SER A 16 -7.43 19.84 -8.76
N GLY A 17 -7.75 19.07 -7.73
CA GLY A 17 -6.73 18.60 -6.81
C GLY A 17 -5.77 17.76 -7.64
N CYS A 18 -4.50 18.16 -7.69
CA CYS A 18 -3.40 17.30 -8.09
C CYS A 18 -3.26 16.14 -7.08
N SER A 19 -4.28 15.30 -6.95
CA SER A 19 -4.10 13.99 -6.34
C SER A 19 -3.32 13.19 -7.37
N LYS A 20 -2.02 13.02 -7.13
CA LYS A 20 -1.21 12.01 -7.81
C LYS A 20 -2.07 10.76 -7.93
N THR A 21 -2.27 10.26 -9.14
CA THR A 21 -2.96 8.99 -9.33
C THR A 21 -2.26 7.99 -8.42
N PRO A 22 -2.98 7.31 -7.51
CA PRO A 22 -2.37 6.34 -6.62
C PRO A 22 -1.61 5.32 -7.47
N ASP A 23 -0.31 5.24 -7.28
CA ASP A 23 0.60 4.39 -8.06
C ASP A 23 1.16 3.24 -7.23
N GLY A 24 0.76 3.15 -5.95
CA GLY A 24 1.25 2.15 -4.99
C GLY A 24 2.56 2.55 -4.32
N SER A 25 3.09 3.76 -4.57
CA SER A 25 4.32 4.24 -3.92
C SER A 25 4.20 4.34 -2.41
N GLU A 26 2.97 4.45 -1.87
CA GLU A 26 2.69 4.44 -0.44
C GLU A 26 3.15 3.15 0.26
N PHE A 27 3.18 2.03 -0.46
CA PHE A 27 3.63 0.74 0.06
C PHE A 27 5.14 0.60 0.12
N VAL A 28 5.89 1.37 -0.67
CA VAL A 28 7.35 1.25 -0.77
C VAL A 28 7.99 1.64 0.55
N GLY A 29 8.86 0.77 1.07
CA GLY A 29 9.55 0.97 2.32
C GLY A 29 9.81 -0.32 3.09
N THR A 30 10.31 -0.15 4.32
CA THR A 30 10.50 -1.26 5.27
C THR A 30 9.39 -1.21 6.31
N TRP A 31 8.80 -2.36 6.60
CA TRP A 31 7.70 -2.51 7.54
C TRP A 31 8.10 -3.51 8.62
N TYR A 32 7.74 -3.22 9.87
CA TYR A 32 8.22 -3.96 11.03
C TYR A 32 7.18 -4.04 12.15
N ASP A 33 7.03 -5.21 12.75
CA ASP A 33 6.36 -5.42 14.03
C ASP A 33 7.41 -5.77 15.10
N PRO A 34 7.71 -4.88 16.07
CA PRO A 34 8.67 -5.16 17.13
C PRO A 34 8.19 -6.23 18.14
N GLY A 35 6.87 -6.43 18.27
CA GLY A 35 6.28 -7.44 19.13
C GLY A 35 6.57 -8.86 18.63
N LYS A 36 6.45 -9.09 17.32
CA LYS A 36 6.68 -10.39 16.68
C LYS A 36 8.05 -10.54 16.01
N GLY A 37 8.71 -9.41 15.72
CA GLY A 37 9.94 -9.33 14.94
C GLY A 37 9.74 -9.60 13.45
N GLU A 38 8.52 -9.50 12.94
CA GLU A 38 8.29 -9.63 11.51
C GLU A 38 8.74 -8.36 10.79
N LYS A 39 9.62 -8.51 9.80
CA LYS A 39 10.20 -7.40 9.04
C LYS A 39 10.13 -7.70 7.55
N ILE A 40 9.51 -6.82 6.78
CA ILE A 40 9.45 -6.93 5.33
C ILE A 40 9.95 -5.66 4.66
N GLN A 41 10.38 -5.79 3.42
CA GLN A 41 10.70 -4.67 2.55
C GLN A 41 9.90 -4.78 1.27
N ILE A 42 9.26 -3.67 0.90
CA ILE A 42 8.54 -3.52 -0.36
C ILE A 42 9.33 -2.54 -1.21
N THR A 43 9.75 -2.99 -2.40
CA THR A 43 10.48 -2.15 -3.35
C THR A 43 9.74 -2.06 -4.68
N GLN A 44 9.90 -0.94 -5.37
CA GLN A 44 9.38 -0.78 -6.73
C GLN A 44 10.27 -1.51 -7.73
N ASN A 45 9.65 -2.18 -8.70
CA ASN A 45 10.31 -2.91 -9.78
C ASN A 45 9.58 -2.65 -11.10
N GLY A 46 9.91 -1.53 -11.75
CA GLY A 46 9.19 -1.05 -12.93
C GLY A 46 7.74 -0.67 -12.60
N ALA A 47 6.78 -1.31 -13.28
CA ALA A 47 5.34 -1.13 -13.05
C ALA A 47 4.77 -2.09 -11.98
N SER A 48 5.63 -2.84 -11.29
CA SER A 48 5.25 -3.80 -10.24
C SER A 48 6.10 -3.57 -9.00
N PHE A 49 5.90 -4.41 -7.99
CA PHE A 49 6.58 -4.32 -6.70
C PHE A 49 7.16 -5.68 -6.33
N LEU A 50 8.15 -5.67 -5.45
CA LEU A 50 8.73 -6.85 -4.85
C LEU A 50 8.59 -6.76 -3.35
N VAL A 51 8.14 -7.86 -2.74
CA VAL A 51 8.04 -8.01 -1.29
C VAL A 51 9.03 -9.08 -0.85
N ARG A 52 9.85 -8.76 0.14
CA ARG A 52 10.81 -9.70 0.72
C ARG A 52 10.80 -9.59 2.24
N GLU A 53 11.06 -10.71 2.90
CA GLU A 53 11.35 -10.70 4.34
C GLU A 53 12.78 -10.21 4.58
N LEU A 54 12.97 -9.51 5.69
CA LEU A 54 14.26 -9.06 6.20
C LEU A 54 14.53 -9.71 7.55
N ALA A 55 15.82 -9.82 7.87
CA ALA A 55 16.21 -10.31 9.18
C ALA A 55 15.85 -9.30 10.28
N SER A 56 15.51 -9.83 11.45
CA SER A 56 15.26 -9.07 12.67
C SER A 56 15.90 -9.78 13.87
N ASP A 57 15.78 -9.17 15.04
CA ASP A 57 16.21 -9.74 16.32
C ASP A 57 15.48 -11.06 16.65
N LYS A 58 14.17 -11.15 16.35
CA LYS A 58 13.35 -12.36 16.62
C LYS A 58 13.24 -13.30 15.42
N ASN A 59 13.55 -12.83 14.22
CA ASN A 59 13.64 -13.63 12.99
C ASN A 59 15.02 -13.42 12.30
N PRO A 60 16.10 -14.01 12.85
CA PRO A 60 17.45 -13.79 12.33
C PRO A 60 17.73 -14.52 10.99
N LYS A 61 16.86 -15.44 10.57
CA LYS A 61 16.98 -16.23 9.34
C LYS A 61 15.66 -16.21 8.57
N PRO A 62 15.30 -15.06 7.97
CA PRO A 62 14.06 -14.93 7.22
C PRO A 62 14.05 -15.82 5.97
N SER A 63 12.88 -15.98 5.35
CA SER A 63 12.80 -16.60 4.04
C SER A 63 13.59 -15.80 3.00
N ASN A 64 14.33 -16.51 2.12
CA ASN A 64 15.00 -15.89 0.97
C ASN A 64 14.06 -15.72 -0.24
N SER A 65 12.76 -15.95 -0.07
CA SER A 65 11.77 -15.76 -1.13
C SER A 65 11.52 -14.27 -1.39
N THR A 66 11.51 -13.91 -2.67
CA THR A 66 11.02 -12.61 -3.14
C THR A 66 9.70 -12.84 -3.85
N LEU A 67 8.65 -12.15 -3.40
CA LEU A 67 7.31 -12.29 -3.93
C LEU A 67 6.97 -11.09 -4.83
N PRO A 68 6.54 -11.31 -6.08
CA PRO A 68 6.07 -10.23 -6.93
C PRO A 68 4.71 -9.73 -6.43
N ALA A 69 4.51 -8.42 -6.54
CA ALA A 69 3.26 -7.79 -6.19
C ALA A 69 2.83 -6.75 -7.22
N VAL A 70 1.53 -6.56 -7.36
CA VAL A 70 0.92 -5.61 -8.30
C VAL A 70 0.00 -4.69 -7.54
N TYR A 71 0.13 -3.39 -7.79
CA TYR A 71 -0.82 -2.41 -7.27
C TYR A 71 -2.09 -2.41 -8.12
N GLN A 72 -3.23 -2.67 -7.48
CA GLN A 72 -4.51 -2.69 -8.14
C GLN A 72 -5.62 -2.37 -7.13
N ASP A 73 -6.53 -1.47 -7.50
CA ASP A 73 -7.71 -1.10 -6.70
C ASP A 73 -7.36 -0.56 -5.29
N GLY A 74 -6.24 0.16 -5.16
CA GLY A 74 -5.79 0.69 -3.86
C GLY A 74 -5.04 -0.32 -2.98
N LEU A 75 -4.83 -1.55 -3.48
CA LEU A 75 -4.25 -2.65 -2.73
C LEU A 75 -2.99 -3.18 -3.42
N LEU A 76 -2.04 -3.64 -2.62
CA LEU A 76 -0.89 -4.35 -3.14
C LEU A 76 -1.17 -5.87 -3.13
N LYS A 77 -1.43 -6.43 -4.32
CA LYS A 77 -1.78 -7.85 -4.48
C LYS A 77 -0.54 -8.69 -4.70
N ILE A 78 -0.35 -9.72 -3.89
CA ILE A 78 0.77 -10.67 -3.95
C ILE A 78 0.25 -12.05 -4.33
N MET A 79 1.02 -12.79 -5.12
CA MET A 79 0.73 -14.19 -5.41
C MET A 79 1.57 -15.11 -4.51
N VAL A 80 0.91 -15.90 -3.66
CA VAL A 80 1.54 -16.91 -2.81
C VAL A 80 1.01 -18.28 -3.23
N GLY A 81 1.83 -19.02 -3.98
CA GLY A 81 1.37 -20.25 -4.64
C GLY A 81 0.24 -19.96 -5.63
N SER A 82 -0.92 -20.60 -5.44
CA SER A 82 -2.13 -20.38 -6.25
C SER A 82 -3.09 -19.33 -5.68
N ARG A 83 -2.75 -18.69 -4.55
CA ARG A 83 -3.63 -17.74 -3.86
C ARG A 83 -3.15 -16.31 -4.07
N SER A 84 -4.09 -15.42 -4.36
CA SER A 84 -3.86 -13.98 -4.32
C SER A 84 -4.18 -13.46 -2.92
N VAL A 85 -3.25 -12.71 -2.33
CA VAL A 85 -3.41 -12.04 -1.04
C VAL A 85 -3.20 -10.55 -1.24
N ALA A 86 -3.87 -9.72 -0.45
CA ALA A 86 -3.79 -8.26 -0.56
C ALA A 86 -3.16 -7.67 0.70
N ILE A 87 -2.21 -6.76 0.52
CA ILE A 87 -1.72 -5.86 1.54
C ILE A 87 -2.47 -4.54 1.41
N THR A 88 -2.95 -4.02 2.53
CA THR A 88 -3.63 -2.72 2.63
C THR A 88 -2.72 -1.74 3.35
N HIS A 89 -2.60 -0.50 2.87
CA HIS A 89 -1.94 0.58 3.59
C HIS A 89 -3.00 1.39 4.34
N VAL A 90 -2.78 1.61 5.63
CA VAL A 90 -3.62 2.45 6.49
C VAL A 90 -2.88 3.76 6.70
N GLU A 91 -3.25 4.77 5.91
CA GLU A 91 -2.58 6.07 5.88
C GLU A 91 -2.55 6.77 7.25
N ALA A 92 -3.64 6.67 8.02
CA ALA A 92 -3.79 7.36 9.31
C ALA A 92 -2.68 7.03 10.32
N ASP A 93 -2.23 5.78 10.34
CA ASP A 93 -1.21 5.28 11.26
C ASP A 93 0.13 4.97 10.57
N ASP A 94 0.20 5.15 9.25
CA ASP A 94 1.27 4.70 8.36
C ASP A 94 1.69 3.25 8.68
N THR A 95 0.71 2.35 8.54
CA THR A 95 0.88 0.90 8.75
C THR A 95 0.43 0.12 7.53
N VAL A 96 0.94 -1.09 7.38
CA VAL A 96 0.41 -2.06 6.41
C VAL A 96 -0.28 -3.20 7.14
N VAL A 97 -1.42 -3.62 6.61
CA VAL A 97 -2.16 -4.80 7.06
C VAL A 97 -2.01 -5.89 6.00
N LEU A 98 -1.49 -7.04 6.40
CA LEU A 98 -1.32 -8.20 5.54
C LEU A 98 -1.95 -9.46 6.17
N PRO A 99 -2.45 -10.40 5.36
CA PRO A 99 -2.95 -11.66 5.88
C PRO A 99 -1.80 -12.55 6.35
N LEU A 100 -2.02 -13.25 7.44
CA LEU A 100 -1.09 -14.27 7.92
C LEU A 100 -0.99 -15.40 6.90
N MET A 101 0.21 -15.96 6.70
CA MET A 101 0.43 -17.03 5.72
C MET A 101 -0.35 -18.33 6.03
N ASN A 102 -0.76 -18.52 7.27
CA ASN A 102 -1.64 -19.62 7.69
C ASN A 102 -3.11 -19.42 7.24
N GLY A 103 -3.44 -18.28 6.64
CA GLY A 103 -4.78 -17.93 6.18
C GLY A 103 -5.78 -17.62 7.29
N GLN A 104 -5.34 -17.52 8.55
CA GLN A 104 -6.18 -17.21 9.70
C GLN A 104 -5.80 -15.87 10.30
N GLY A 105 -6.47 -14.82 9.85
CA GLY A 105 -6.32 -13.47 10.39
C GLY A 105 -5.35 -12.60 9.60
N THR A 106 -5.10 -11.43 10.14
CA THR A 106 -4.20 -10.42 9.58
C THR A 106 -3.22 -9.96 10.64
N GLU A 107 -2.15 -9.35 10.20
CA GLU A 107 -1.26 -8.59 11.06
C GLU A 107 -1.00 -7.21 10.51
N THR A 108 -0.55 -6.34 11.41
CA THR A 108 -0.29 -4.94 11.13
C THR A 108 1.17 -4.67 11.39
N LEU A 109 1.89 -4.18 10.39
CA LEU A 109 3.28 -3.78 10.50
C LEU A 109 3.37 -2.26 10.41
N GLY A 110 4.14 -1.64 11.31
CA GLY A 110 4.42 -0.21 11.25
C GLY A 110 5.57 0.08 10.29
N ARG A 111 5.64 1.30 9.74
CA ARG A 111 6.80 1.70 8.96
C ARG A 111 8.05 1.71 9.85
N ALA A 112 9.09 1.00 9.44
CA ALA A 112 10.37 1.03 10.12
C ALA A 112 11.06 2.38 9.81
N LYS A 113 11.43 3.09 10.88
CA LYS A 113 12.32 4.26 10.76
C LYS A 113 13.74 3.74 10.55
N GLU A 114 14.42 4.24 9.52
CA GLU A 114 15.85 3.97 9.29
C GLU A 114 16.72 4.53 10.42
#